data_AF-A3VZ33-F1
#
_entry.id   AF-A3VZ33-F1
#
_cell.length_a   1.000
_cell.length_b   1.000
_cell.length_c   1.000
_cell.angle_alpha   90.00
_cell.angle_beta   90.00
_cell.angle_gamma   90.00
#
_symmetry.space_group_name_H-M   'P 1'
#
loop_
_entity.id
_entity.type
_entity.pdbx_description
1 polymer ?
#
loop_
_entity_poly.entity_id
_entity_poly.type
_entity_poly.pdbx_seq_one_letter_code
_entity_poly.pdbx_strand_id
1 'polypeptide(L)' 'MKTSRYSEAQIMAILRQAEGGVPVAELCRAHGMSDASLYKWRAKYGGMDASMVSPMKAME' A
#
# COMPACT_ATOMS: atom_id res chain seq x y z
N MET A 1 -9.21 7.86 20.74
CA MET A 1 -8.23 7.44 19.70
C MET A 1 -8.88 7.67 18.35
N LYS A 2 -8.31 8.53 17.49
CA LYS A 2 -8.96 8.97 16.25
C LYS A 2 -9.13 7.74 15.35
N THR A 3 -10.36 7.32 15.11
CA THR A 3 -10.69 6.16 14.28
C THR A 3 -10.10 6.39 12.90
N SER A 4 -8.93 5.80 12.63
CA SER A 4 -8.38 5.76 11.29
C SER A 4 -9.44 5.11 10.41
N ARG A 5 -9.82 5.76 9.30
CA ARG A 5 -10.85 5.24 8.37
C ARG A 5 -10.59 3.82 7.89
N TYR A 6 -9.35 3.36 8.01
CA TYR A 6 -8.90 2.02 7.65
C TYR A 6 -8.17 1.39 8.84
N SER A 7 -8.57 0.16 9.17
CA SER A 7 -7.87 -0.69 10.13
C SER A 7 -6.56 -1.22 9.55
N GLU A 8 -5.59 -1.56 10.39
CA GLU A 8 -4.31 -2.14 9.97
C GLU A 8 -4.47 -3.38 9.10
N ALA A 9 -5.42 -4.27 9.43
CA ALA A 9 -5.74 -5.44 8.63
C ALA A 9 -6.24 -5.08 7.21
N GLN A 10 -7.05 -4.02 7.07
CA GLN A 10 -7.48 -3.54 5.75
C GLN A 10 -6.31 -2.98 4.96
N ILE A 11 -5.43 -2.22 5.61
CA ILE A 11 -4.24 -1.64 4.97
C ILE A 11 -3.34 -2.75 4.44
N MET A 12 -3.06 -3.78 5.24
CA MET A 12 -2.27 -4.95 4.81
C MET A 12 -2.91 -5.70 3.65
N ALA A 13 -4.24 -5.93 3.69
CA ALA A 13 -4.95 -6.59 2.59
C ALA A 13 -4.88 -5.78 1.28
N ILE A 14 -4.95 -4.45 1.34
CA ILE A 14 -4.84 -3.58 0.17
C ILE A 14 -3.40 -3.59 -0.38
N LEU A 15 -2.40 -3.52 0.49
CA LEU A 15 -1.00 -3.60 0.08
C LEU A 15 -0.70 -4.94 -0.61
N ARG A 16 -1.18 -6.06 -0.04
CA ARG A 16 -1.05 -7.40 -0.62
C ARG A 16 -1.68 -7.50 -2.01
N GLN A 17 -2.84 -6.88 -2.23
CA GLN A 17 -3.47 -6.83 -3.56
C GLN A 17 -2.66 -6.00 -4.55
N ALA A 18 -2.08 -4.87 -4.10
CA ALA A 18 -1.19 -4.06 -4.94
C ALA A 18 0.07 -4.84 -5.34
N GLU A 19 0.63 -5.65 -4.45
CA GLU A 19 1.76 -6.55 -4.75
C GLU A 19 1.37 -7.71 -5.66
N GLY A 20 0.13 -8.18 -5.57
CA GLY A 20 -0.46 -9.16 -6.48
C GLY A 20 -0.67 -8.66 -7.92
N GLY A 21 -0.21 -7.44 -8.24
CA GLY A 21 -0.31 -6.84 -9.57
C GLY A 21 -1.61 -6.08 -9.83
N VAL A 22 -2.46 -5.90 -8.82
CA VAL A 22 -3.67 -5.08 -8.97
C VAL A 22 -3.27 -3.61 -9.09
N PRO A 23 -3.72 -2.89 -10.13
CA PRO A 23 -3.35 -1.49 -10.32
C PRO A 23 -3.91 -0.62 -9.19
N VAL A 24 -3.09 0.33 -8.72
CA VAL A 24 -3.43 1.26 -7.63
C VAL A 24 -4.73 2.01 -7.90
N ALA A 25 -5.01 2.37 -9.16
CA ALA A 25 -6.23 3.06 -9.56
C ALA A 25 -7.51 2.25 -9.29
N GLU A 26 -7.46 0.93 -9.49
CA GLU A 26 -8.58 0.03 -9.20
C GLU A 26 -8.77 -0.11 -7.69
N LEU A 27 -7.69 -0.30 -6.94
CA LEU A 27 -7.75 -0.35 -5.46
C LEU A 27 -8.30 0.96 -4.87
N CYS A 28 -7.88 2.09 -5.44
CA CYS A 28 -8.35 3.42 -5.10
C CYS A 28 -9.87 3.54 -5.25
N ARG A 29 -10.41 3.09 -6.39
CA ARG A 29 -11.85 3.07 -6.67
C ARG A 29 -12.60 2.05 -5.81
N ALA A 30 -12.11 0.82 -5.71
CA ALA A 30 -12.79 -0.27 -5.01
C ALA A 30 -12.89 -0.02 -3.49
N HIS A 31 -11.85 0.55 -2.89
CA HIS A 31 -11.80 0.80 -1.45
C HIS A 31 -12.16 2.24 -1.05
N GLY A 32 -12.47 3.12 -2.01
CA GLY A 32 -12.77 4.54 -1.72
C GLY A 32 -11.60 5.29 -1.08
N MET A 33 -10.39 4.86 -1.41
CA MET A 33 -9.14 5.41 -0.90
C MET A 33 -8.51 6.33 -1.95
N SER A 34 -7.40 6.99 -1.61
CA SER A 34 -6.61 7.76 -2.57
C SER A 34 -5.24 7.11 -2.73
N ASP A 35 -4.65 7.22 -3.92
CA ASP A 35 -3.29 6.82 -4.24
C ASP A 35 -2.28 7.29 -3.19
N ALA A 36 -2.40 8.53 -2.70
CA ALA A 36 -1.55 9.09 -1.66
C ALA A 36 -1.62 8.29 -0.34
N SER A 37 -2.77 7.69 -0.02
CA SER A 37 -2.93 6.84 1.16
C SER A 37 -2.17 5.53 1.00
N LEU A 38 -2.21 4.93 -0.21
CA LEU A 38 -1.46 3.71 -0.50
C LEU A 38 0.05 3.93 -0.42
N TYR A 39 0.56 5.04 -0.96
CA TYR A 39 1.99 5.37 -0.83
C TYR A 39 2.41 5.60 0.62
N LYS A 40 1.59 6.27 1.42
CA LYS A 40 1.84 6.43 2.87
C LYS A 40 1.84 5.09 3.59
N TRP A 41 0.95 4.17 3.22
CA TRP A 41 0.94 2.82 3.78
C TRP A 41 2.13 1.99 3.31
N ARG A 42 2.57 2.11 2.05
CA ARG A 42 3.82 1.50 1.58
C ARG A 42 5.04 2.04 2.32
N ALA A 43 5.09 3.34 2.64
CA ALA A 43 6.18 3.88 3.43
C ALA A 43 6.17 3.37 4.89
N LYS A 44 4.97 3.22 5.47
CA LYS A 44 4.80 2.79 6.88
C LYS A 44 4.90 1.28 7.08
N TYR A 45 4.29 0.49 6.21
CA TYR A 45 4.14 -0.96 6.29
C TYR A 45 4.91 -1.69 5.18
N GLY A 46 5.15 -1.04 4.04
CA GLY A 46 5.92 -1.64 2.95
C GLY A 46 7.39 -1.82 3.28
N GLY A 47 7.95 -1.11 4.26
CA GLY A 47 9.29 -1.43 4.83
C GLY A 47 9.32 -2.73 5.64
N MET A 48 8.16 -3.23 6.08
CA MET A 48 8.02 -4.49 6.80
C MET A 48 8.05 -5.70 5.86
N ASP A 49 7.76 -5.50 4.57
CA ASP A 49 7.86 -6.50 3.49
C ASP A 49 9.08 -6.24 2.56
N ALA A 50 9.55 -4.99 2.41
CA ALA A 50 10.69 -4.62 1.56
C ALA A 50 12.05 -5.18 2.00
N SER A 51 12.14 -5.87 3.14
CA SER A 51 13.30 -6.75 3.39
C SER A 51 13.34 -7.96 2.44
N MET A 52 12.26 -8.24 1.68
CA MET A 52 12.17 -9.25 0.63
C MET A 52 12.09 -8.70 -0.79
N VAL A 53 11.95 -7.38 -0.99
CA VAL A 53 11.97 -6.77 -2.32
C VAL A 53 12.95 -5.61 -2.34
N SER A 54 14.21 -5.97 -2.59
CA SER A 54 15.30 -5.03 -2.90
C SER A 54 14.89 -4.00 -3.97
N PRO A 55 15.42 -2.77 -3.89
CA PRO A 55 15.05 -1.66 -4.75
C PRO A 55 15.51 -1.87 -6.19
N MET A 56 14.62 -2.33 -7.06
CA MET A 56 14.80 -2.12 -8.50
C MET A 56 14.31 -0.71 -8.86
N LYS A 57 15.28 0.11 -9.29
CA LYS A 57 15.18 1.47 -9.86
C LYS A 57 15.46 2.64 -8.92
N ALA A 58 16.72 2.76 -8.54
CA ALA A 58 17.46 4.01 -8.73
C ALA A 58 18.55 3.75 -9.79
N MET A 59 18.21 3.98 -11.06
CA MET A 59 19.19 4.20 -12.12
C MET A 59 18.51 5.11 -13.16
N GLU A 60 18.36 6.39 -12.79
CA GLU A 60 19.10 7.52 -13.38
C GLU A 60 18.85 8.78 -12.54
#